data_AF-A0A511KNL0-F1
#
_entry.id   AF-A0A511KNL0-F1
#
_cell.length_a   1.000
_cell.length_b   1.000
_cell.length_c   1.000
_cell.angle_alpha   90.00
_cell.angle_beta   90.00
_cell.angle_gamma   90.00
#
_symmetry.space_group_name_H-M   'P 1'
#
loop_
_entity.id
_entity.type
_entity.pdbx_description
1 polymer ?
#
loop_
_entity_poly.entity_id
_entity_poly.type
_entity_poly.pdbx_seq_one_letter_code
_entity_poly.pdbx_strand_id
1 'polypeptide(L)'
;MRTTFFLGVALSAVAPFLVSAAPTASTEGLVPLRQLEKRDTKNNAVTSSGIKSFKGTNTNSIASWYRTNDPADHTNGHSWCYTNYDDSTPGFAVSRQQMISDFDGDEMAARKAYCGLEAVVTTPEGQSETLYIADAFDDQYVRTPTSMDVIKGAFVKLYGRDTNNKDDVIQGVQWQWTGKRAAQWSFGGSGSA
;
A
#
# COMPACT_ATOMS: atom_id res chain seq x y z
N MET A 1 -37.86 74.42 4.00
CA MET A 1 -37.78 75.34 5.16
C MET A 1 -38.30 74.58 6.38
N ARG A 2 -37.54 74.60 7.49
CA ARG A 2 -37.92 74.20 8.86
C ARG A 2 -38.15 72.71 9.17
N THR A 3 -37.13 72.13 9.81
CA THR A 3 -37.14 71.57 11.19
C THR A 3 -38.50 71.21 11.80
N THR A 4 -38.65 70.00 12.40
CA THR A 4 -38.67 69.76 13.87
C THR A 4 -38.88 68.27 14.20
N PHE A 5 -38.25 67.85 15.30
CA PHE A 5 -38.22 66.59 16.04
C PHE A 5 -39.57 66.05 16.59
N PHE A 6 -39.65 64.73 16.83
CA PHE A 6 -40.21 63.99 18.00
C PHE A 6 -39.72 62.52 17.89
N LEU A 7 -38.85 61.93 18.74
CA LEU A 7 -38.93 61.41 20.12
C LEU A 7 -39.89 60.23 20.39
N GLY A 8 -39.31 59.06 20.75
CA GLY A 8 -39.91 57.96 21.54
C GLY A 8 -40.47 56.77 20.72
N VAL A 9 -40.40 55.48 21.08
CA VAL A 9 -39.96 54.72 22.27
C VAL A 9 -39.69 53.26 21.85
N ALA A 10 -38.63 52.68 22.43
CA ALA A 10 -38.28 51.27 22.73
C ALA A 10 -38.84 50.08 21.91
N LEU A 11 -37.92 49.15 21.58
CA LEU A 11 -38.11 47.75 21.97
C LEU A 11 -36.76 47.05 22.15
N SER A 12 -36.65 46.31 23.27
CA SER A 12 -35.49 45.58 23.74
C SER A 12 -35.38 44.22 23.03
N ALA A 13 -34.18 43.83 22.60
CA ALA A 13 -33.88 42.45 22.23
C ALA A 13 -32.46 42.09 22.65
N VAL A 14 -32.39 41.09 23.52
CA VAL A 14 -31.20 40.51 24.15
C VAL A 14 -30.53 39.58 23.15
N ALA A 15 -29.22 39.72 22.95
CA ALA A 15 -28.40 38.73 22.24
C ALA A 15 -27.30 38.20 23.19
N PRO A 16 -27.09 36.87 23.26
CA PRO A 16 -26.19 36.26 24.23
C PRO A 16 -24.71 36.41 23.84
N PHE A 17 -23.87 36.64 24.84
CA PHE A 17 -22.41 36.56 24.75
C PHE A 17 -21.98 35.12 24.49
N LEU A 18 -21.33 34.88 23.35
CA LEU A 18 -20.55 33.66 23.10
C LEU A 18 -19.18 33.81 23.78
N VAL A 19 -18.88 32.91 24.72
CA VAL A 19 -17.57 32.73 25.33
C VAL A 19 -16.62 32.12 24.29
N SER A 20 -15.60 32.88 23.88
CA SER A 20 -14.48 32.36 23.10
C SER A 20 -13.43 31.79 24.07
N ALA A 21 -13.37 30.47 24.18
CA ALA A 21 -12.27 29.79 24.86
C ALA A 21 -11.10 29.63 23.86
N ALA A 22 -9.96 30.24 24.17
CA ALA A 22 -8.72 30.06 23.44
C ALA A 22 -8.13 28.65 23.71
N PRO A 23 -7.58 27.95 22.70
CA PRO A 23 -6.89 26.69 22.94
C PRO A 23 -5.53 26.94 23.62
N THR A 24 -5.32 26.31 24.76
CA THR A 24 -4.04 26.23 25.46
C THR A 24 -3.04 25.44 24.61
N ALA A 25 -1.94 26.10 24.24
CA ALA A 25 -0.80 25.47 23.57
C ALA A 25 -0.08 24.52 24.54
N SER A 26 -0.09 23.23 24.22
CA SER A 26 0.75 22.24 24.88
C SER A 26 2.16 22.28 24.29
N THR A 27 3.13 22.60 25.15
CA THR A 27 4.56 22.57 24.84
C THR A 27 5.03 21.11 24.71
N GLU A 28 4.96 20.54 23.51
CA GLU A 28 5.72 19.33 23.19
C GLU A 28 7.08 19.71 22.62
N GLY A 29 8.13 19.21 23.27
CA GLY A 29 9.52 19.49 22.94
C GLY A 29 9.87 19.04 21.52
N LEU A 30 10.54 19.93 20.80
CA LEU A 30 11.18 19.65 19.51
C LEU A 30 12.23 18.55 19.70
N VAL A 31 11.88 17.33 19.28
CA VAL A 31 12.85 16.24 19.13
C VAL A 31 13.74 16.57 17.92
N PRO A 32 15.08 16.53 18.03
CA PRO A 32 15.96 16.83 16.91
C PRO A 32 15.75 15.83 15.76
N LEU A 33 15.55 16.33 14.53
CA LEU A 33 15.35 15.55 13.29
C LEU A 33 16.36 14.39 13.10
N ARG A 34 17.59 14.53 13.60
CA ARG A 34 18.63 13.48 13.54
C ARG A 34 18.30 12.21 14.33
N GLN A 35 17.36 12.25 15.28
CA GLN A 35 16.99 11.08 16.09
C GLN A 35 15.80 10.29 15.51
N LEU A 36 15.04 10.88 14.58
CA LEU A 36 13.99 10.19 13.83
C LEU A 36 14.59 9.28 12.74
N GLU A 37 15.56 9.75 11.97
CA GLU A 37 16.22 8.94 10.92
C GLU A 37 16.94 7.70 11.46
N LYS A 38 17.44 7.75 12.70
CA LYS A 38 18.22 6.65 13.30
C LYS A 38 17.36 5.59 14.00
N ARG A 39 16.07 5.85 14.23
CA ARG A 39 15.16 4.92 14.94
C ARG A 39 14.39 4.00 13.99
N ASP A 40 14.09 4.46 12.76
CA ASP A 40 13.33 3.68 11.77
C ASP A 40 14.14 2.61 11.02
N THR A 41 15.47 2.72 10.98
CA THR A 41 16.30 1.75 10.25
C THR A 41 16.42 0.39 10.95
N LYS A 42 16.14 0.29 12.26
CA LYS A 42 16.19 -1.00 12.99
C LYS A 42 14.96 -1.88 12.78
N ASN A 43 13.83 -1.30 12.34
CA ASN A 43 12.56 -2.00 12.18
C ASN A 43 12.08 -2.06 10.72
N ASN A 44 12.86 -1.52 9.77
CA ASN A 44 12.51 -1.56 8.36
C ASN A 44 12.84 -2.94 7.76
N ALA A 45 11.79 -3.73 7.54
CA ALA A 45 11.84 -5.10 7.03
C ALA A 45 12.54 -5.22 5.68
N VAL A 46 12.51 -4.18 4.84
CA VAL A 46 13.15 -4.20 3.51
C VAL A 46 14.66 -4.09 3.65
N THR A 47 15.14 -3.22 4.54
CA THR A 47 16.58 -3.06 4.80
C THR A 47 17.15 -4.25 5.58
N SER A 48 16.42 -4.76 6.58
CA SER A 48 16.89 -5.88 7.40
C SER A 48 16.93 -7.21 6.64
N SER A 49 16.12 -7.37 5.58
CA SER A 49 16.04 -8.60 4.80
C SER A 49 17.07 -8.73 3.69
N GLY A 50 17.93 -7.72 3.47
CA GLY A 50 19.03 -7.81 2.50
C GLY A 50 18.61 -7.75 1.03
N ILE A 51 17.37 -7.34 0.75
CA ILE A 51 16.85 -7.16 -0.62
C ILE A 51 17.72 -6.14 -1.37
N LYS A 52 18.00 -6.40 -2.65
CA LYS A 52 18.82 -5.53 -3.52
C LYS A 52 17.97 -4.82 -4.56
N SER A 53 16.89 -5.46 -5.02
CA SER A 53 16.00 -4.97 -6.08
C SER A 53 14.78 -4.19 -5.56
N PHE A 54 14.01 -3.63 -6.50
CA PHE A 54 12.75 -2.91 -6.27
C PHE A 54 12.84 -1.77 -5.24
N LYS A 55 13.96 -1.05 -5.21
CA LYS A 55 14.22 0.04 -4.25
C LYS A 55 13.60 1.36 -4.72
N GLY A 56 13.29 2.22 -3.75
CA GLY A 56 12.66 3.51 -4.03
C GLY A 56 11.24 3.35 -4.57
N THR A 57 10.80 4.36 -5.32
CA THR A 57 9.51 4.30 -6.03
C THR A 57 9.70 3.60 -7.37
N ASN A 58 9.07 2.45 -7.52
CA ASN A 58 8.99 1.73 -8.78
C ASN A 58 7.93 2.39 -9.66
N THR A 59 8.31 2.92 -10.81
CA THR A 59 7.42 3.68 -11.71
C THR A 59 7.25 2.98 -13.06
N ASN A 60 6.21 3.34 -13.81
CA ASN A 60 5.91 2.75 -15.12
C ASN A 60 5.72 1.22 -15.05
N SER A 61 5.27 0.73 -13.90
CA SER A 61 4.98 -0.69 -13.70
C SER A 61 3.69 -1.07 -14.43
N ILE A 62 3.59 -2.33 -14.82
CA ILE A 62 2.32 -2.92 -15.28
C ILE A 62 1.80 -3.81 -14.17
N ALA A 63 0.54 -3.60 -13.76
CA ALA A 63 -0.19 -4.51 -12.89
C ALA A 63 -1.11 -5.39 -13.74
N SER A 64 -0.79 -6.68 -13.84
CA SER A 64 -1.70 -7.72 -14.31
C SER A 64 -2.44 -8.35 -13.13
N TRP A 65 -3.21 -9.41 -13.40
CA TRP A 65 -3.94 -10.11 -12.35
C TRP A 65 -4.02 -11.62 -12.53
N TYR A 66 -4.15 -12.30 -11.39
CA TYR A 66 -4.32 -13.75 -11.31
C TYR A 66 -5.29 -14.14 -10.19
N ARG A 67 -5.92 -15.30 -10.33
CA ARG A 67 -6.71 -15.97 -9.31
C ARG A 67 -5.83 -16.94 -8.55
N THR A 68 -6.03 -17.09 -7.24
CA THR A 68 -5.10 -17.85 -6.39
C THR A 68 -5.31 -19.36 -6.44
N ASN A 69 -6.42 -19.82 -7.01
CA ASN A 69 -6.72 -21.25 -7.20
C ASN A 69 -7.45 -21.46 -8.54
N ASP A 70 -6.74 -21.24 -9.64
CA ASP A 70 -7.26 -21.45 -10.98
C ASP A 70 -6.18 -22.05 -11.92
N PRO A 71 -6.47 -23.17 -12.60
CA PRO A 71 -5.51 -23.79 -13.51
C PRO A 71 -5.08 -22.90 -14.69
N ALA A 72 -5.93 -21.99 -15.18
CA ALA A 72 -5.57 -21.08 -16.27
C ALA A 72 -4.56 -20.02 -15.82
N ASP A 73 -4.46 -19.79 -14.51
CA ASP A 73 -3.51 -18.88 -13.88
C ASP A 73 -2.32 -19.65 -13.27
N HIS A 74 -2.26 -20.98 -13.47
CA HIS A 74 -1.25 -21.89 -12.92
C HIS A 74 -1.13 -21.86 -11.39
N THR A 75 -2.24 -21.61 -10.69
CA THR A 75 -2.30 -21.56 -9.23
C THR A 75 -3.15 -22.69 -8.65
N ASN A 76 -3.02 -22.94 -7.34
CA ASN A 76 -3.62 -24.11 -6.67
C ASN A 76 -4.02 -23.85 -5.20
N GLY A 77 -4.13 -22.60 -4.77
CA GLY A 77 -4.43 -22.23 -3.38
C GLY A 77 -3.24 -22.29 -2.41
N HIS A 78 -2.05 -22.67 -2.90
CA HIS A 78 -0.80 -22.61 -2.15
C HIS A 78 0.20 -21.68 -2.83
N SER A 79 0.69 -20.68 -2.10
CA SER A 79 1.57 -19.66 -2.66
C SER A 79 3.04 -20.07 -2.65
N TRP A 80 3.86 -19.37 -3.44
CA TRP A 80 5.32 -19.46 -3.37
C TRP A 80 5.89 -19.16 -1.97
N CYS A 81 5.14 -18.42 -1.14
CA CYS A 81 5.49 -18.07 0.24
C CYS A 81 5.17 -19.17 1.28
N TYR A 82 4.69 -20.35 0.84
CA TYR A 82 4.26 -21.45 1.72
C TYR A 82 3.10 -21.04 2.63
N THR A 83 2.20 -20.21 2.12
CA THR A 83 0.95 -19.83 2.80
C THR A 83 -0.24 -20.24 1.94
N ASN A 84 -1.36 -20.54 2.59
CA ASN A 84 -2.64 -20.62 1.88
C ASN A 84 -3.11 -19.21 1.54
N TYR A 85 -3.79 -19.06 0.42
CA TYR A 85 -4.29 -17.78 -0.08
C TYR A 85 -5.54 -17.97 -0.96
N ASP A 86 -6.42 -16.99 -0.91
CA ASP A 86 -7.63 -16.92 -1.73
C ASP A 86 -7.69 -15.58 -2.49
N ASP A 87 -8.66 -15.42 -3.37
CA ASP A 87 -8.84 -14.20 -4.16
C ASP A 87 -9.14 -12.94 -3.31
N SER A 88 -9.42 -13.09 -2.01
CA SER A 88 -9.61 -11.96 -1.09
C SER A 88 -8.30 -11.45 -0.49
N THR A 89 -7.20 -12.20 -0.65
CA THR A 89 -5.87 -11.85 -0.16
C THR A 89 -5.43 -10.49 -0.73
N PRO A 90 -5.00 -9.53 0.11
CA PRO A 90 -4.45 -8.25 -0.34
C PRO A 90 -2.99 -8.43 -0.82
N GLY A 91 -2.79 -9.32 -1.79
CA GLY A 91 -1.47 -9.78 -2.20
C GLY A 91 -1.14 -9.47 -3.65
N PHE A 92 0.15 -9.50 -3.94
CA PHE A 92 0.70 -9.43 -5.28
C PHE A 92 1.96 -10.28 -5.38
N ALA A 93 2.41 -10.46 -6.62
CA ALA A 93 3.62 -11.15 -6.98
C ALA A 93 4.52 -10.23 -7.81
N VAL A 94 5.83 -10.35 -7.63
CA VAL A 94 6.85 -9.71 -8.48
C VAL A 94 7.77 -10.78 -9.06
N SER A 95 8.60 -10.40 -10.04
CA SER A 95 9.53 -11.32 -10.74
C SER A 95 10.21 -12.31 -9.79
N ARG A 96 9.92 -13.61 -9.99
CA ARG A 96 10.52 -14.69 -9.20
C ARG A 96 12.03 -14.72 -9.39
N GLN A 97 12.50 -14.64 -10.63
CA GLN A 97 13.92 -14.67 -10.94
C GLN A 97 14.65 -13.50 -10.31
N GLN A 98 14.09 -12.29 -10.32
CA GLN A 98 14.73 -11.13 -9.70
C GLN A 98 14.82 -11.27 -8.18
N MET A 99 13.75 -11.76 -7.53
CA MET A 99 13.77 -12.02 -6.09
C MET A 99 14.84 -13.05 -5.72
N ILE A 100 14.98 -14.12 -6.50
CA ILE A 100 16.01 -15.16 -6.27
C ILE A 100 17.42 -14.61 -6.56
N SER A 101 17.57 -13.80 -7.60
CA SER A 101 18.86 -13.20 -7.98
C SER A 101 19.40 -12.26 -6.90
N ASP A 102 18.54 -11.61 -6.11
CA ASP A 102 18.97 -10.80 -4.97
C ASP A 102 19.75 -11.62 -3.93
N PHE A 103 19.52 -12.94 -3.88
CA PHE A 103 20.11 -13.87 -2.92
C PHE A 103 21.00 -14.91 -3.59
N ASP A 104 21.68 -14.52 -4.66
CA ASP A 104 22.71 -15.32 -5.33
C ASP A 104 22.21 -16.72 -5.77
N GLY A 105 20.91 -16.83 -6.10
CA GLY A 105 20.28 -18.08 -6.49
C GLY A 105 19.56 -18.84 -5.37
N ASP A 106 19.68 -18.40 -4.10
CA ASP A 106 19.02 -19.05 -2.97
C ASP A 106 17.54 -18.67 -2.87
N GLU A 107 16.69 -19.56 -3.39
CA GLU A 107 15.24 -19.39 -3.38
C GLU A 107 14.65 -19.36 -1.96
N MET A 108 15.24 -20.10 -1.01
CA MET A 108 14.74 -20.12 0.37
C MET A 108 15.09 -18.84 1.11
N ALA A 109 16.27 -18.28 0.87
CA ALA A 109 16.63 -16.95 1.35
C ALA A 109 15.71 -15.89 0.75
N ALA A 110 15.45 -15.95 -0.56
CA ALA A 110 14.54 -15.03 -1.24
C ALA A 110 13.12 -15.07 -0.65
N ARG A 111 12.55 -16.25 -0.42
CA ARG A 111 11.24 -16.40 0.25
C ARG A 111 11.21 -15.71 1.61
N LYS A 112 12.17 -16.03 2.48
CA LYS A 112 12.28 -15.44 3.82
C LYS A 112 12.44 -13.93 3.78
N ALA A 113 13.11 -13.42 2.75
CA ALA A 113 13.34 -11.99 2.58
C ALA A 113 12.13 -11.26 2.01
N TYR A 114 11.42 -11.80 1.04
CA TYR A 114 10.38 -11.08 0.31
C TYR A 114 8.97 -11.30 0.87
N CYS A 115 8.62 -12.52 1.27
CA CYS A 115 7.24 -12.88 1.63
C CYS A 115 6.66 -12.02 2.77
N GLY A 116 5.50 -11.42 2.51
CA GLY A 116 4.78 -10.57 3.44
C GLY A 116 5.28 -9.14 3.53
N LEU A 117 6.29 -8.73 2.72
CA LEU A 117 6.66 -7.32 2.63
C LEU A 117 5.50 -6.49 2.11
N GLU A 118 5.26 -5.38 2.79
CA GLU A 118 4.19 -4.45 2.51
C GLU A 118 4.63 -3.38 1.49
N ALA A 119 3.81 -3.17 0.48
CA ALA A 119 3.94 -2.11 -0.49
C ALA A 119 2.66 -1.28 -0.57
N VAL A 120 2.81 0.02 -0.84
CA VAL A 120 1.70 0.86 -1.31
C VAL A 120 1.78 0.88 -2.83
N VAL A 121 0.66 0.55 -3.47
CA VAL A 121 0.48 0.57 -4.92
C VAL A 121 -0.48 1.69 -5.26
N THR A 122 -0.18 2.48 -6.30
CA THR A 122 -0.99 3.60 -6.76
C THR A 122 -1.12 3.55 -8.28
N THR A 123 -2.36 3.61 -8.77
CA THR A 123 -2.66 3.67 -10.21
C THR A 123 -2.52 5.11 -10.74
N PRO A 124 -2.38 5.30 -12.07
CA PRO A 124 -2.41 6.64 -12.66
C PRO A 124 -3.69 7.43 -12.37
N GLU A 125 -4.82 6.74 -12.21
CA GLU A 125 -6.13 7.31 -11.93
C GLU A 125 -6.32 7.65 -10.43
N GLY A 126 -5.35 7.31 -9.58
CA GLY A 126 -5.28 7.71 -8.18
C GLY A 126 -5.86 6.72 -7.18
N GLN A 127 -6.32 5.53 -7.60
CA GLN A 127 -6.62 4.44 -6.67
C GLN A 127 -5.34 3.98 -5.99
N SER A 128 -5.43 3.59 -4.72
CA SER A 128 -4.30 3.06 -3.98
C SER A 128 -4.69 1.96 -3.02
N GLU A 129 -3.87 0.91 -2.97
CA GLU A 129 -4.04 -0.23 -2.08
C GLU A 129 -2.72 -0.54 -1.37
N THR A 130 -2.82 -1.03 -0.14
CA THR A 130 -1.69 -1.63 0.56
C THR A 130 -1.70 -3.13 0.30
N LEU A 131 -0.67 -3.63 -0.37
CA LEU A 131 -0.55 -5.02 -0.77
C LEU A 131 0.70 -5.67 -0.16
N TYR A 132 0.71 -7.00 -0.10
CA TYR A 132 1.82 -7.78 0.41
C TYR A 132 2.38 -8.74 -0.64
N ILE A 133 3.68 -9.02 -0.63
CA ILE A 133 4.21 -10.14 -1.41
C ILE A 133 3.61 -11.43 -0.87
N ALA A 134 2.67 -11.99 -1.62
CA ALA A 134 2.00 -13.23 -1.29
C ALA A 134 2.51 -14.38 -2.15
N ASP A 135 3.08 -14.08 -3.32
CA ASP A 135 3.50 -15.08 -4.30
C ASP A 135 4.65 -14.58 -5.19
N ALA A 136 5.03 -15.36 -6.20
CA ALA A 136 6.08 -15.01 -7.16
C ALA A 136 5.58 -15.05 -8.61
N PHE A 137 5.94 -14.04 -9.39
CA PHE A 137 5.47 -13.86 -10.76
C PHE A 137 6.40 -14.58 -11.73
N ASP A 138 5.84 -15.42 -12.60
CA ASP A 138 6.59 -16.07 -13.66
C ASP A 138 7.17 -15.04 -14.64
N ASP A 139 8.50 -15.07 -14.74
CA ASP A 139 9.31 -14.12 -15.48
C ASP A 139 8.99 -14.06 -16.98
N GLN A 140 8.38 -15.09 -17.57
CA GLN A 140 7.95 -15.06 -18.98
C GLN A 140 6.84 -14.03 -19.27
N TYR A 141 6.09 -13.63 -18.23
CA TYR A 141 5.00 -12.66 -18.31
C TYR A 141 5.38 -11.27 -17.78
N VAL A 142 6.56 -11.13 -17.16
CA VAL A 142 7.09 -9.85 -16.71
C VAL A 142 7.40 -8.96 -17.93
N ARG A 143 6.72 -7.81 -18.03
CA ARG A 143 6.84 -6.89 -19.18
C ARG A 143 7.69 -5.66 -18.88
N THR A 144 7.84 -5.32 -17.61
CA THR A 144 8.71 -4.26 -17.11
C THR A 144 9.48 -4.78 -15.90
N PRO A 145 10.68 -4.26 -15.58
CA PRO A 145 11.46 -4.72 -14.43
C PRO A 145 10.71 -4.67 -13.10
N THR A 146 9.65 -3.86 -13.01
CA THR A 146 8.84 -3.65 -11.80
C THR A 146 7.38 -4.08 -11.99
N SER A 147 7.08 -4.88 -13.02
CA SER A 147 5.76 -5.48 -13.23
C SER A 147 5.33 -6.28 -12.00
N MET A 148 4.04 -6.21 -11.72
CA MET A 148 3.40 -6.98 -10.66
C MET A 148 2.24 -7.79 -11.23
N ASP A 149 1.98 -8.94 -10.64
CA ASP A 149 0.77 -9.72 -10.85
C ASP A 149 -0.05 -9.67 -9.58
N VAL A 150 -1.23 -9.06 -9.63
CA VAL A 150 -2.01 -8.73 -8.44
C VAL A 150 -3.11 -9.76 -8.23
N ILE A 151 -3.31 -10.20 -6.98
CA ILE A 151 -4.39 -11.14 -6.65
C ILE A 151 -5.73 -10.51 -7.01
N LYS A 152 -6.62 -11.30 -7.61
CA LYS A 152 -7.85 -10.85 -8.26
C LYS A 152 -8.64 -9.82 -7.46
N GLY A 153 -8.97 -10.08 -6.20
CA GLY A 153 -9.78 -9.17 -5.39
C GLY A 153 -9.09 -7.83 -5.12
N ALA A 154 -7.76 -7.82 -4.97
CA ALA A 154 -6.98 -6.59 -4.86
C ALA A 154 -6.90 -5.84 -6.19
N PHE A 155 -6.74 -6.55 -7.30
CA PHE A 155 -6.73 -5.94 -8.63
C PHE A 155 -8.05 -5.23 -8.93
N VAL A 156 -9.19 -5.83 -8.60
CA VAL A 156 -10.51 -5.23 -8.81
C VAL A 156 -10.64 -3.87 -8.11
N LYS A 157 -10.05 -3.71 -6.91
CA LYS A 157 -10.05 -2.43 -6.18
C LYS A 157 -9.21 -1.38 -6.88
N LEU A 158 -8.01 -1.76 -7.34
CA LEU A 158 -7.13 -0.87 -8.11
C LEU A 158 -7.72 -0.49 -9.47
N TYR A 159 -8.27 -1.47 -10.20
CA TYR A 159 -8.83 -1.29 -11.54
C TYR A 159 -10.22 -0.61 -11.51
N GLY A 160 -10.90 -0.66 -10.37
CA GLY A 160 -12.22 -0.06 -10.16
C GLY A 160 -13.41 -0.90 -10.67
N ARG A 161 -13.16 -2.07 -11.24
CA ARG A 161 -14.19 -3.02 -11.70
C ARG A 161 -13.64 -4.43 -11.81
N ASP A 162 -14.55 -5.41 -11.87
CA ASP A 162 -14.19 -6.78 -12.22
C ASP A 162 -14.00 -6.95 -13.74
N THR A 163 -13.23 -7.97 -14.11
CA THR A 163 -12.94 -8.33 -15.51
C THR A 163 -12.54 -9.80 -15.62
N ASN A 164 -12.84 -10.46 -16.72
CA ASN A 164 -12.31 -11.80 -17.01
C ASN A 164 -11.37 -11.79 -18.23
N ASN A 165 -11.02 -10.61 -18.72
CA ASN A 165 -10.09 -10.44 -19.83
C ASN A 165 -8.65 -10.30 -19.29
N LYS A 166 -7.72 -11.16 -19.76
CA LYS A 166 -6.31 -11.10 -19.35
C LYS A 166 -5.54 -9.93 -19.97
N ASP A 167 -6.08 -9.30 -21.01
CA ASP A 167 -5.53 -8.07 -21.58
C ASP A 167 -5.88 -6.83 -20.76
N ASP A 168 -6.82 -6.94 -19.81
CA ASP A 168 -7.15 -5.86 -18.89
C ASP A 168 -6.07 -5.77 -17.81
N VAL A 169 -5.12 -4.86 -18.04
CA VAL A 169 -4.01 -4.54 -17.14
C VAL A 169 -4.01 -3.05 -16.82
N ILE A 170 -3.41 -2.68 -15.69
CA ILE A 170 -3.19 -1.26 -15.34
C ILE A 170 -1.76 -0.91 -15.74
N GLN A 171 -1.59 0.01 -16.66
CA GLN A 171 -0.28 0.53 -17.07
C GLN A 171 0.08 1.76 -16.22
N GLY A 172 1.37 2.06 -16.08
CA GLY A 172 1.81 3.28 -15.39
C GLY A 172 1.67 3.22 -13.86
N VAL A 173 1.49 2.03 -13.29
CA VAL A 173 1.39 1.83 -11.85
C VAL A 173 2.69 2.24 -11.17
N GLN A 174 2.55 2.90 -10.02
CA GLN A 174 3.65 3.21 -9.13
C GLN A 174 3.51 2.40 -7.85
N TRP A 175 4.62 1.91 -7.31
CA TRP A 175 4.59 1.22 -6.03
C TRP A 175 5.93 1.32 -5.30
N GLN A 176 5.86 1.25 -3.98
CA GLN A 176 7.06 1.28 -3.14
C GLN A 176 6.84 0.50 -1.86
N TRP A 177 7.92 -0.08 -1.34
CA TRP A 177 7.87 -0.71 -0.03
C TRP A 177 7.62 0.32 1.07
N THR A 178 6.81 -0.05 2.06
CA THR A 178 6.59 0.79 3.25
C THR A 178 7.65 0.58 4.32
N GLY A 179 8.44 -0.49 4.20
CA GLY A 179 9.35 -0.96 5.23
C GLY A 179 8.70 -1.88 6.27
N LYS A 180 7.40 -2.16 6.18
CA LYS A 180 6.70 -3.11 7.06
C LYS A 180 6.65 -4.51 6.48
N ARG A 181 6.31 -5.48 7.34
CA ARG A 181 6.02 -6.86 6.98
C ARG A 181 4.81 -7.35 7.77
N ALA A 182 3.89 -8.01 7.09
CA ALA A 182 2.78 -8.72 7.72
C ALA A 182 3.19 -10.15 8.04
N ALA A 183 3.10 -10.54 9.32
CA ALA A 183 3.42 -11.90 9.77
C ALA A 183 2.51 -12.96 9.12
N GLN A 184 1.24 -12.63 8.90
CA GLN A 184 0.25 -13.49 8.23
C GLN A 184 0.70 -13.96 6.85
N TRP A 185 1.33 -13.07 6.08
CA TRP A 185 1.78 -13.32 4.70
C TRP A 185 3.28 -13.61 4.60
N SER A 186 3.97 -13.71 5.74
CA SER A 186 5.38 -14.04 5.77
C SER A 186 5.61 -15.49 5.36
N PHE A 187 6.86 -15.86 5.08
CA PHE A 187 7.22 -17.23 4.73
C PHE A 187 6.70 -18.23 5.78
N GLY A 188 5.81 -19.13 5.38
CA GLY A 188 5.15 -20.10 6.27
C GLY A 188 4.15 -19.50 7.28
N GLY A 189 3.67 -18.27 7.03
CA GLY A 189 2.64 -17.61 7.81
C GLY A 189 1.26 -18.27 7.69
N SER A 190 0.28 -17.76 8.44
CA SER A 190 -1.07 -18.34 8.48
C SER A 190 -1.84 -18.21 7.16
N GLY A 191 -1.49 -17.24 6.31
CA GLY A 191 -2.21 -17.01 5.06
C GLY A 191 -3.67 -16.60 5.28
N SER A 192 -4.55 -16.94 4.34
CA SER A 192 -6.01 -16.71 4.42
C SER A 192 -6.78 -17.81 5.19
N ALA A 193 -6.07 -18.68 5.92
CA ALA A 193 -6.66 -19.83 6.61
C ALA A 193 -7.52 -19.45 7.83
#